data_AF-A0A7J6SQ47-F1
#
_entry.id   AF-A0A7J6SQ47-F1
#
_cell.length_a   1.000
_cell.length_b   1.000
_cell.length_c   1.000
_cell.angle_alpha   90.00
_cell.angle_beta   90.00
_cell.angle_gamma   90.00
#
_symmetry.space_group_name_H-M   'P 1'
#
loop_
_entity.id
_entity.type
_entity.pdbx_description
1 polymer ?
#
loop_
_entity_poly.entity_id
_entity_poly.type
_entity_poly.pdbx_seq_one_letter_code
_entity_poly.pdbx_strand_id
1 'polypeptide(L)'
;VLGSVRTVKAFNSEEKEYDRFAENLENYYKLQVKQAIVRSGYYMVISTFLMNMVVQAAVLSYGGWLCVEGVMAVERLVGFMLYRSQFQEWFNMLLSSYSDLVRGAGASTRVFNLLDRRQPFCHLSDSTDGVADSRAMELAGRRWRGEVKLKNVSFVYPSRPSSFVLRNLSLTAPGGECTCLVGESGAGKSTIFLLLQR
;
A
#
# COMPACT_ATOMS: atom_id res chain seq x y z
N VAL A 1 4.58 -6.81 -20.99
CA VAL A 1 4.96 -8.06 -21.68
C VAL A 1 4.16 -9.25 -21.15
N LEU A 2 4.32 -9.66 -19.89
CA LEU A 2 3.64 -10.86 -19.35
C LEU A 2 2.10 -10.80 -19.38
N GLY A 3 1.50 -9.64 -19.09
CA GLY A 3 0.05 -9.45 -19.18
C GLY A 3 -0.52 -9.45 -20.62
N SER A 4 0.34 -9.38 -21.64
CA SER A 4 -0.05 -9.30 -23.06
C SER A 4 0.72 -10.31 -23.91
N VAL A 5 1.06 -11.47 -23.34
CA VAL A 5 1.88 -12.50 -24.01
C VAL A 5 1.28 -13.00 -25.33
N ARG A 6 -0.06 -13.03 -25.45
CA ARG A 6 -0.75 -13.39 -26.69
C ARG A 6 -0.41 -12.43 -27.83
N THR A 7 -0.27 -11.15 -27.53
CA THR A 7 0.12 -10.14 -28.52
C THR A 7 1.57 -10.34 -28.94
N VAL A 8 2.49 -10.59 -28.01
CA VAL A 8 3.90 -10.85 -28.31
C VAL A 8 4.06 -12.08 -29.22
N LYS A 9 3.32 -13.16 -28.94
CA LYS A 9 3.26 -14.35 -29.79
C LYS A 9 2.65 -14.08 -31.17
N ALA A 10 1.58 -13.29 -31.24
CA ALA A 10 0.95 -12.93 -32.51
C ALA A 10 1.91 -12.16 -33.43
N PHE A 11 2.79 -11.35 -32.87
CA PHE A 11 3.84 -10.64 -33.61
C PHE A 11 5.17 -11.39 -33.69
N ASN A 12 5.23 -12.66 -33.26
CA ASN A 12 6.43 -13.50 -33.19
C ASN A 12 7.67 -12.76 -32.64
N SER A 13 7.47 -11.92 -31.62
CA SER A 13 8.47 -10.98 -31.10
C SER A 13 9.02 -11.42 -29.73
N GLU A 14 8.97 -12.71 -29.44
CA GLU A 14 9.44 -13.26 -28.16
C GLU A 14 10.94 -13.04 -27.95
N GLU A 15 11.74 -13.31 -28.98
CA GLU A 15 13.20 -13.13 -28.95
C GLU A 15 13.59 -11.65 -28.75
N LYS A 16 12.89 -10.72 -29.42
CA LYS A 16 13.10 -9.28 -29.25
C LYS A 16 12.80 -8.80 -27.83
N GLU A 17 11.71 -9.28 -27.22
CA GLU A 17 11.38 -8.90 -25.84
C GLU A 17 12.31 -9.59 -24.83
N TYR A 18 12.81 -10.79 -25.13
CA TYR A 18 13.84 -11.45 -24.34
C TYR A 18 15.14 -10.64 -24.34
N ASP A 19 15.64 -10.24 -25.50
CA ASP A 19 16.88 -9.44 -25.63
C ASP A 19 16.74 -8.10 -24.93
N ARG A 20 15.60 -7.42 -25.11
CA ARG A 20 15.29 -6.17 -24.42
C ARG A 20 15.27 -6.34 -22.90
N PHE A 21 14.73 -7.46 -22.40
CA PHE A 21 14.73 -7.75 -20.98
C PHE A 21 16.15 -8.06 -20.48
N ALA A 22 16.93 -8.85 -21.23
CA ALA A 22 18.30 -9.19 -20.91
C ALA A 22 19.20 -7.96 -20.82
N GLU A 23 19.09 -7.02 -21.77
CA GLU A 23 19.85 -5.76 -21.76
C GLU A 23 19.50 -4.90 -20.52
N ASN A 24 18.21 -4.76 -20.23
CA ASN A 24 17.77 -4.01 -19.04
C ASN A 24 18.23 -4.69 -17.74
N LEU A 25 18.21 -6.02 -17.69
CA LEU A 25 18.67 -6.79 -16.55
C LEU A 25 20.18 -6.65 -16.37
N GLU A 26 20.96 -6.66 -17.44
CA GLU A 26 22.41 -6.46 -17.38
C GLU A 26 22.76 -5.04 -16.90
N ASN A 27 22.05 -4.03 -17.38
CA ASN A 27 22.20 -2.65 -16.92
C ASN A 27 21.85 -2.52 -15.42
N TYR A 28 20.74 -3.13 -15.00
CA TYR A 28 20.36 -3.19 -13.59
C TYR A 28 21.41 -3.92 -12.74
N TYR A 29 21.96 -5.03 -13.23
CA TYR A 29 23.01 -5.79 -12.57
C TYR A 29 24.28 -4.96 -12.39
N LYS A 30 24.74 -4.27 -13.45
CA LYS A 30 25.91 -3.37 -13.38
C LYS A 30 25.71 -2.26 -12.35
N LEU A 31 24.51 -1.68 -12.28
CA LEU A 31 24.17 -0.67 -11.27
C LEU A 31 24.17 -1.25 -9.86
N GLN A 32 23.57 -2.42 -9.67
CA GLN A 32 23.54 -3.12 -8.38
C GLN A 32 24.94 -3.49 -7.90
N VAL A 33 25.82 -3.97 -8.78
CA VAL A 33 27.22 -4.27 -8.44
C VAL A 33 27.97 -3.00 -8.03
N LYS A 34 27.82 -1.90 -8.78
CA LYS A 34 28.41 -0.61 -8.40
C LYS A 34 27.90 -0.13 -7.04
N GLN A 35 26.59 -0.22 -6.80
CA GLN A 35 25.98 0.13 -5.53
C GLN A 35 26.47 -0.76 -4.39
N ALA A 36 26.61 -2.07 -4.63
CA ALA A 36 27.12 -3.03 -3.67
C ALA A 36 28.56 -2.74 -3.29
N ILE A 37 29.44 -2.45 -4.26
CA ILE A 37 30.85 -2.09 -4.00
C ILE A 37 30.96 -0.80 -3.18
N VAL A 38 30.17 0.22 -3.51
CA VAL A 38 30.14 1.48 -2.75
C VAL A 38 29.64 1.24 -1.33
N ARG A 39 28.55 0.47 -1.18
CA ARG A 39 27.99 0.14 0.14
C ARG A 39 28.95 -0.72 0.97
N SER A 40 29.59 -1.71 0.38
CA SER A 40 30.54 -2.59 1.08
C SER A 40 31.78 -1.82 1.50
N GLY A 41 32.30 -0.94 0.63
CA GLY A 41 33.42 -0.07 0.95
C GLY A 41 33.08 0.88 2.10
N TYR A 42 31.90 1.51 2.05
CA TYR A 42 31.41 2.36 3.14
C TYR A 42 31.33 1.60 4.47
N TYR A 43 30.72 0.42 4.48
CA TYR A 43 30.57 -0.37 5.71
C TYR A 43 31.91 -0.85 6.26
N MET A 44 32.80 -1.36 5.40
CA MET A 44 34.13 -1.82 5.80
C MET A 44 34.96 -0.69 6.42
N VAL A 45 35.00 0.48 5.78
CA VAL A 45 35.85 1.60 6.22
C VAL A 45 35.26 2.30 7.45
N ILE A 46 33.97 2.63 7.43
CA ILE A 46 33.37 3.49 8.46
C ILE A 46 32.86 2.67 9.64
N SER A 47 32.07 1.62 9.40
CA SER A 47 31.45 0.87 10.50
C SER A 47 32.43 -0.12 11.13
N THR A 48 33.27 -0.77 10.33
CA THR A 48 34.14 -1.83 10.83
C THR A 48 35.51 -1.28 11.23
N PHE A 49 36.21 -0.58 10.34
CA PHE A 49 37.57 -0.13 10.62
C PHE A 49 37.61 1.06 11.58
N LEU A 50 36.92 2.17 11.27
CA LEU A 50 36.98 3.38 12.10
C LEU A 50 36.34 3.15 13.48
N MET A 51 35.09 2.70 13.53
CA MET A 51 34.37 2.57 14.79
C MET A 51 34.86 1.43 15.68
N ASN A 52 35.21 0.26 15.13
CA ASN A 52 35.68 -0.84 15.99
C ASN A 52 37.17 -0.75 16.27
N MET A 53 38.04 -0.56 15.27
CA MET A 53 39.49 -0.55 15.53
C MET A 53 39.99 0.77 16.09
N VAL A 54 39.71 1.90 15.44
CA VAL A 54 40.32 3.18 15.86
C VAL A 54 39.82 3.61 17.24
N VAL A 55 38.51 3.53 17.49
CA VAL A 55 37.95 3.90 18.80
C VAL A 55 38.42 2.93 19.89
N GLN A 56 38.48 1.63 19.62
CA GLN A 56 38.95 0.67 20.63
C GLN A 56 40.44 0.83 20.92
N ALA A 57 41.26 1.04 19.90
CA ALA A 57 42.68 1.32 20.05
C ALA A 57 42.91 2.62 20.82
N ALA A 58 42.15 3.68 20.54
CA ALA A 58 42.23 4.96 21.26
C ALA A 58 41.83 4.82 22.74
N VAL A 59 40.76 4.07 23.02
CA VAL A 59 40.34 3.79 24.40
C VAL A 59 41.40 2.97 25.14
N LEU A 60 42.00 1.98 24.48
CA LEU A 60 43.04 1.15 25.08
C LEU A 60 44.35 1.92 25.29
N SER A 61 44.76 2.76 24.34
CA SER A 61 46.02 3.51 24.44
C SER A 61 45.92 4.60 25.51
N TYR A 62 44.85 5.40 25.50
CA TYR A 62 44.62 6.43 26.51
C TYR A 62 44.33 5.81 27.88
N GLY A 63 43.44 4.81 27.94
CA GLY A 63 43.13 4.09 29.17
C GLY A 63 44.32 3.36 29.77
N GLY A 64 45.19 2.79 28.92
CA GLY A 64 46.44 2.16 29.32
C GLY A 64 47.44 3.18 29.88
N TRP A 65 47.57 4.34 29.26
CA TRP A 65 48.41 5.44 29.78
C TRP A 65 47.94 5.90 31.18
N LEU A 66 46.62 6.07 31.39
CA LEU A 66 46.08 6.39 32.72
C LEU A 66 46.28 5.29 33.78
N CYS A 67 46.35 4.02 33.36
CA CYS A 67 46.66 2.93 34.28
C CYS A 67 48.13 2.98 34.72
N VAL A 68 49.05 3.36 33.80
CA VAL A 68 50.49 3.51 34.10
C VAL A 68 50.73 4.70 35.05
N GLU A 69 49.99 5.80 34.88
CA GLU A 69 50.03 6.94 35.80
C GLU A 69 49.39 6.66 37.18
N GLY A 70 48.77 5.50 37.38
CA GLY A 70 48.15 5.11 38.65
C GLY A 70 46.83 5.81 38.96
N VAL A 71 46.27 6.57 38.02
CA VAL A 71 45.00 7.29 38.16
C VAL A 71 43.80 6.32 38.11
N MET A 72 43.93 5.20 37.39
CA MET A 72 42.89 4.18 37.26
C MET A 72 43.43 2.76 37.43
N ALA A 73 42.60 1.89 38.04
CA ALA A 73 42.86 0.46 38.10
C ALA A 73 42.48 -0.23 36.78
N VAL A 74 43.23 -1.28 36.41
CA VAL A 74 43.01 -2.06 35.18
C VAL A 74 41.60 -2.65 35.10
N GLU A 75 41.03 -3.06 36.23
CA GLU A 75 39.66 -3.58 36.33
C GLU A 75 38.61 -2.58 35.84
N ARG A 76 38.80 -1.28 36.12
CA ARG A 76 37.89 -0.22 35.66
C ARG A 76 37.97 -0.02 34.16
N LEU A 77 39.16 -0.16 33.57
CA LEU A 77 39.35 -0.08 32.12
C LEU A 77 38.62 -1.23 31.40
N VAL A 78 38.76 -2.46 31.91
CA VAL A 78 38.05 -3.63 31.36
C VAL A 78 36.54 -3.45 31.49
N GLY A 79 36.05 -2.99 32.64
CA GLY A 79 34.63 -2.67 32.83
C GLY A 79 34.12 -1.62 31.84
N PHE A 80 34.89 -0.55 31.61
CA PHE A 80 34.55 0.49 30.64
C PHE A 80 34.46 -0.07 29.21
N MET A 81 35.38 -0.95 28.81
CA MET A 81 35.34 -1.58 27.48
C MET A 81 34.09 -2.44 27.27
N LEU A 82 33.67 -3.20 28.28
CA LEU A 82 32.43 -4.00 28.23
C LEU A 82 31.18 -3.13 28.16
N TYR A 83 31.11 -2.05 28.95
CA TYR A 83 29.99 -1.12 28.89
C TYR A 83 29.91 -0.39 27.54
N ARG A 84 31.06 -0.03 26.96
CA ARG A 84 31.12 0.58 25.62
C ARG A 84 30.49 -0.34 24.55
N SER A 85 30.85 -1.62 24.53
CA SER A 85 30.30 -2.55 23.53
C SER A 85 28.80 -2.74 23.69
N GLN A 86 28.31 -2.88 24.92
CA GLN A 86 26.86 -2.97 25.18
C GLN A 86 26.14 -1.68 24.75
N PHE A 87 26.70 -0.52 25.08
CA PHE A 87 26.10 0.77 24.72
C PHE A 87 25.93 0.93 23.20
N GLN A 88 26.93 0.51 22.41
CA GLN A 88 26.88 0.54 20.96
C GLN A 88 25.75 -0.34 20.40
N GLU A 89 25.53 -1.53 20.97
CA GLU A 89 24.45 -2.43 20.54
C GLU A 89 23.07 -1.85 20.84
N TRP A 90 22.86 -1.36 22.07
CA TRP A 90 21.60 -0.71 22.46
C TRP A 90 21.30 0.53 21.61
N PHE A 91 22.32 1.31 21.28
CA PHE A 91 22.16 2.50 20.43
C PHE A 91 21.72 2.13 19.00
N ASN A 92 22.32 1.08 18.42
CA ASN A 92 21.90 0.57 17.11
C ASN A 92 20.47 0.03 17.15
N MET A 93 20.10 -0.68 18.21
CA MET A 93 18.75 -1.19 18.40
C MET A 93 17.73 -0.04 18.49
N LEU A 94 18.05 1.03 19.22
CA LEU A 94 17.22 2.23 19.30
C LEU A 94 17.01 2.89 17.92
N LEU A 95 18.09 3.03 17.14
CA LEU A 95 18.02 3.62 15.79
C LEU A 95 17.20 2.76 14.81
N SER A 96 17.30 1.44 14.93
CA SER A 96 16.47 0.50 14.14
C SER A 96 14.99 0.59 14.55
N SER A 97 14.71 0.64 15.85
CA SER A 97 13.35 0.75 16.39
C SER A 97 12.69 2.06 15.98
N TYR A 98 13.45 3.16 15.95
CA TYR A 98 12.97 4.44 15.42
C TYR A 98 12.57 4.34 13.94
N SER A 99 13.38 3.65 13.13
CA SER A 99 13.08 3.44 11.71
C SER A 99 11.78 2.63 11.51
N ASP A 100 11.56 1.62 12.35
CA ASP A 100 10.33 0.82 12.31
C ASP A 100 9.11 1.58 12.83
N LEU A 101 9.28 2.43 13.84
CA LEU A 101 8.23 3.33 14.31
C LEU A 101 7.78 4.28 13.19
N VAL A 102 8.72 4.86 12.43
CA VAL A 102 8.41 5.75 11.30
C VAL A 102 7.66 4.99 10.19
N ARG A 103 8.08 3.75 9.88
CA ARG A 103 7.35 2.88 8.93
C ARG A 103 5.94 2.55 9.43
N GLY A 104 5.81 2.25 10.71
CA GLY A 104 4.54 1.98 11.39
C GLY A 104 3.60 3.18 11.33
N ALA A 105 4.10 4.38 11.59
CA ALA A 105 3.34 5.62 11.47
C ALA A 105 2.82 5.84 10.04
N GLY A 106 3.66 5.65 9.02
CA GLY A 106 3.24 5.76 7.62
C GLY A 106 2.22 4.70 7.19
N ALA A 107 2.32 3.48 7.72
CA ALA A 107 1.32 2.44 7.48
C ALA A 107 -0.02 2.78 8.18
N SER A 108 0.05 3.28 9.41
CA SER A 108 -1.09 3.70 10.20
C SER A 108 -1.90 4.79 9.52
N THR A 109 -1.26 5.78 8.89
CA THR A 109 -1.95 6.80 8.09
C THR A 109 -2.85 6.19 7.01
N ARG A 110 -2.42 5.12 6.35
CA ARG A 110 -3.25 4.45 5.32
C ARG A 110 -4.46 3.75 5.93
N VAL A 111 -4.30 3.14 7.11
CA VAL A 111 -5.38 2.49 7.85
C VAL A 111 -6.40 3.54 8.32
N PHE A 112 -5.94 4.61 8.95
CA PHE A 112 -6.82 5.69 9.40
C PHE A 112 -7.48 6.41 8.23
N ASN A 113 -6.79 6.64 7.12
CA ASN A 113 -7.42 7.19 5.91
C ASN A 113 -8.56 6.31 5.38
N LEU A 114 -8.51 5.00 5.58
CA LEU A 114 -9.60 4.10 5.21
C LEU A 114 -10.72 4.09 6.26
N LEU A 115 -10.36 4.14 7.54
CA LEU A 115 -11.30 4.17 8.67
C LEU A 115 -12.12 5.48 8.69
N ASP A 116 -11.46 6.61 8.48
CA ASP A 116 -12.04 7.95 8.48
C ASP A 116 -12.74 8.29 7.17
N ARG A 117 -12.65 7.41 6.16
CA ARG A 117 -13.29 7.60 4.86
C ARG A 117 -14.80 7.57 5.05
N ARG A 118 -15.43 8.75 5.07
CA ARG A 118 -16.89 8.87 4.98
C ARG A 118 -17.37 8.25 3.67
N GLN A 119 -18.26 7.28 3.78
CA GLN A 119 -18.88 6.66 2.62
C GLN A 119 -19.82 7.67 1.96
N PRO A 120 -19.71 7.91 0.63
CA PRO A 120 -20.56 8.87 -0.08
C PRO A 120 -22.01 8.40 -0.26
N PHE A 121 -22.33 7.13 0.05
CA PHE A 121 -23.67 6.58 -0.02
C PHE A 121 -24.08 6.04 1.35
N CYS A 122 -25.23 6.52 1.84
CA CYS A 122 -25.70 6.35 3.22
C CYS A 122 -25.87 4.89 3.64
N HIS A 123 -25.59 4.67 4.91
CA HIS A 123 -25.87 3.48 5.71
C HIS A 123 -27.27 2.91 5.47
N LEU A 124 -27.34 1.62 5.14
CA LEU A 124 -28.39 0.77 5.66
C LEU A 124 -28.16 0.73 7.19
N SER A 125 -29.06 1.39 7.93
CA SER A 125 -29.25 1.25 9.38
C SER A 125 -27.99 1.41 10.27
N ASP A 126 -27.49 2.63 10.38
CA ASP A 126 -26.79 3.09 11.60
C ASP A 126 -27.28 4.50 12.02
N SER A 127 -28.50 4.84 11.61
CA SER A 127 -29.23 5.95 12.21
C SER A 127 -29.80 5.47 13.54
N THR A 128 -29.07 5.73 14.62
CA THR A 128 -29.61 5.87 15.99
C THR A 128 -30.72 6.93 16.11
N ASP A 129 -31.01 7.66 15.03
CA ASP A 129 -32.24 8.43 14.90
C ASP A 129 -33.37 7.49 14.45
N GLY A 130 -34.29 7.16 15.37
CA GLY A 130 -35.44 6.24 15.18
C GLY A 130 -36.47 6.61 14.09
N VAL A 131 -36.07 7.41 13.11
CA VAL A 131 -36.85 7.86 11.95
C VAL A 131 -36.75 6.87 10.78
N ALA A 132 -35.68 6.07 10.69
CA ALA A 132 -35.54 5.06 9.62
C ALA A 132 -36.44 3.83 9.86
N ASP A 133 -36.53 3.35 11.11
CA ASP A 133 -37.35 2.19 11.47
C ASP A 133 -38.86 2.45 11.32
N SER A 134 -39.30 3.68 11.62
CA SER A 134 -40.71 4.07 11.45
C SER A 134 -41.15 4.10 9.98
N ARG A 135 -40.29 4.54 9.06
CA ARG A 135 -40.57 4.50 7.60
C ARG A 135 -40.49 3.09 7.01
N ALA A 136 -39.56 2.26 7.47
CA ALA A 136 -39.47 0.86 7.04
C ALA A 136 -40.71 0.06 7.49
N MET A 137 -41.19 0.31 8.71
CA MET A 137 -42.43 -0.29 9.25
C MET A 137 -43.69 0.18 8.49
N GLU A 138 -43.78 1.47 8.11
CA GLU A 138 -44.87 1.98 7.25
C GLU A 138 -44.86 1.38 5.83
N LEU A 139 -43.69 1.08 5.28
CA LEU A 139 -43.53 0.45 3.97
C LEU A 139 -43.82 -1.05 3.98
N ALA A 140 -43.61 -1.73 5.11
CA ALA A 140 -43.91 -3.15 5.30
C ALA A 140 -45.42 -3.47 5.26
N GLY A 141 -46.27 -2.50 5.62
CA GLY A 141 -47.74 -2.65 5.58
C GLY A 141 -48.38 -2.40 4.21
N ARG A 142 -47.64 -1.88 3.22
CA ARG A 142 -48.18 -1.60 1.87
C ARG A 142 -48.03 -2.80 0.95
N ARG A 143 -49.10 -3.18 0.24
CA ARG A 143 -49.01 -4.14 -0.87
C ARG A 143 -48.24 -3.50 -2.03
N TRP A 144 -47.04 -4.02 -2.31
CA TRP A 144 -46.22 -3.59 -3.43
C TRP A 144 -46.80 -4.16 -4.73
N ARG A 145 -47.10 -3.28 -5.70
CA ARG A 145 -47.59 -3.70 -7.02
C ARG A 145 -46.47 -4.21 -7.95
N GLY A 146 -45.20 -4.04 -7.57
CA GLY A 146 -44.05 -4.52 -8.34
C GLY A 146 -43.73 -3.72 -9.62
N GLU A 147 -44.36 -2.56 -9.84
CA GLU A 147 -44.06 -1.69 -10.98
C GLU A 147 -42.73 -0.95 -10.77
N VAL A 148 -41.83 -1.02 -11.76
CA VAL A 148 -40.53 -0.36 -11.76
C VAL A 148 -40.51 0.73 -12.84
N LYS A 149 -40.20 1.96 -12.45
CA LYS A 149 -40.13 3.12 -13.36
C LYS A 149 -38.76 3.79 -13.29
N LEU A 150 -38.03 3.77 -14.40
CA LEU A 150 -36.85 4.58 -14.65
C LEU A 150 -37.31 5.82 -15.43
N LYS A 151 -36.96 7.02 -14.95
CA LYS A 151 -37.34 8.29 -15.59
C LYS A 151 -36.10 9.13 -15.84
N ASN A 152 -35.84 9.43 -17.10
CA ASN A 152 -34.78 10.35 -17.55
C ASN A 152 -33.40 10.03 -16.94
N VAL A 153 -33.10 8.73 -16.80
CA VAL A 153 -31.90 8.26 -16.09
C VAL A 153 -30.69 8.42 -16.99
N SER A 154 -29.72 9.22 -16.52
CA SER A 154 -28.41 9.34 -17.14
C SER A 154 -27.35 8.85 -16.16
N PHE A 155 -26.46 7.97 -16.62
CA PHE A 155 -25.46 7.34 -15.74
C PHE A 155 -24.13 7.12 -16.44
N VAL A 156 -23.07 7.33 -15.65
CA VAL A 156 -21.68 7.17 -16.01
C VAL A 156 -20.99 6.44 -14.85
N TYR A 157 -20.14 5.45 -15.16
CA TYR A 157 -19.34 4.80 -14.13
C TYR A 157 -18.23 5.75 -13.63
N PRO A 158 -17.96 5.84 -12.32
CA PRO A 158 -16.87 6.67 -11.79
C PRO A 158 -15.49 6.34 -12.36
N SER A 159 -15.27 5.08 -12.76
CA SER A 159 -14.04 4.63 -13.41
C SER A 159 -13.87 5.12 -14.85
N ARG A 160 -14.95 5.59 -15.50
CA ARG A 160 -14.97 6.06 -16.90
C ARG A 160 -15.87 7.30 -17.05
N PRO A 161 -15.49 8.46 -16.46
CA PRO A 161 -16.34 9.65 -16.37
C PRO A 161 -16.71 10.28 -17.73
N SER A 162 -15.96 9.99 -18.79
CA SER A 162 -16.20 10.51 -20.14
C SER A 162 -17.22 9.72 -20.96
N SER A 163 -17.64 8.53 -20.49
CA SER A 163 -18.49 7.61 -21.26
C SER A 163 -19.85 7.41 -20.59
N PHE A 164 -20.87 8.08 -21.13
CA PHE A 164 -22.26 7.85 -20.75
C PHE A 164 -22.70 6.45 -21.17
N VAL A 165 -23.04 5.63 -20.18
CA VAL A 165 -23.60 4.30 -20.39
C VAL A 165 -25.12 4.38 -20.57
N LEU A 166 -25.79 5.26 -19.82
CA LEU A 166 -27.21 5.56 -19.99
C LEU A 166 -27.37 7.06 -20.26
N ARG A 167 -28.19 7.41 -21.24
CA ARG A 167 -28.48 8.81 -21.63
C ARG A 167 -29.99 9.02 -21.64
N ASN A 168 -30.50 9.75 -20.66
CA ASN A 168 -31.91 10.13 -20.56
C ASN A 168 -32.88 8.94 -20.75
N LEU A 169 -32.57 7.78 -20.17
CA LEU A 169 -33.36 6.56 -20.34
C LEU A 169 -34.64 6.63 -19.49
N SER A 170 -35.79 6.46 -20.15
CA SER A 170 -37.09 6.28 -19.51
C SER A 170 -37.65 4.90 -19.87
N LEU A 171 -37.94 4.08 -18.86
CA LEU A 171 -38.47 2.72 -18.99
C LEU A 171 -39.50 2.47 -17.90
N THR A 172 -40.60 1.83 -18.25
CA THR A 172 -41.59 1.35 -17.28
C THR A 172 -41.73 -0.16 -17.44
N ALA A 173 -41.47 -0.91 -16.36
CA ALA A 173 -41.71 -2.33 -16.27
C ALA A 173 -42.92 -2.56 -15.33
N PRO A 174 -44.09 -2.96 -15.86
CA PRO A 174 -45.28 -3.21 -15.06
C PRO A 174 -45.07 -4.44 -14.15
N GLY A 175 -45.69 -4.40 -12.97
CA GLY A 175 -45.56 -5.49 -12.01
C GLY A 175 -46.39 -6.70 -12.40
N GLY A 176 -45.83 -7.89 -12.21
CA GLY A 176 -46.48 -9.16 -12.60
C GLY A 176 -46.27 -9.55 -14.07
N GLU A 177 -45.58 -8.71 -14.86
CA GLU A 177 -45.26 -9.02 -16.26
C GLU A 177 -43.76 -9.26 -16.46
N CYS A 178 -43.42 -10.06 -17.47
CA CYS A 178 -42.04 -10.28 -17.86
C CYS A 178 -41.60 -9.22 -18.87
N THR A 179 -40.82 -8.23 -18.41
CA THR A 179 -40.21 -7.22 -19.30
C THR A 179 -38.82 -7.66 -19.74
N CYS A 180 -38.61 -7.87 -21.04
CA CYS A 180 -37.32 -8.26 -21.61
C CYS A 180 -36.50 -7.04 -22.06
N LEU A 181 -35.23 -6.95 -21.64
CA LEU A 181 -34.28 -5.92 -22.09
C LEU A 181 -33.40 -6.46 -23.21
N VAL A 182 -33.59 -5.94 -24.44
CA VAL A 182 -32.84 -6.36 -25.64
C VAL A 182 -31.95 -5.22 -26.12
N GLY A 183 -30.79 -5.54 -26.69
CA GLY A 183 -29.90 -4.58 -27.36
C GLY A 183 -28.52 -5.16 -27.61
N GLU A 184 -27.61 -4.37 -28.15
CA GLU A 184 -26.23 -4.77 -28.46
C GLU A 184 -25.37 -4.99 -27.20
N SER A 185 -24.28 -5.75 -27.34
CA SER A 185 -23.30 -5.92 -26.25
C SER A 185 -22.72 -4.57 -25.85
N GLY A 186 -22.68 -4.25 -24.56
CA GLY A 186 -22.19 -2.96 -24.05
C GLY A 186 -23.22 -1.83 -23.97
N ALA A 187 -24.47 -2.02 -24.42
CA ALA A 187 -25.54 -1.01 -24.38
C ALA A 187 -26.04 -0.62 -22.95
N GLY A 188 -25.41 -1.10 -21.88
CA GLY A 188 -25.77 -0.74 -20.50
C GLY A 188 -26.89 -1.56 -19.86
N LYS A 189 -27.33 -2.68 -20.47
CA LYS A 189 -28.36 -3.58 -19.90
C LYS A 189 -28.04 -4.02 -18.46
N SER A 190 -26.83 -4.53 -18.21
CA SER A 190 -26.40 -4.94 -16.85
C SER A 190 -26.33 -3.76 -15.89
N THR A 191 -26.01 -2.57 -16.39
CA THR A 191 -25.97 -1.33 -15.59
C THR A 191 -27.37 -0.94 -15.10
N ILE A 192 -28.42 -1.17 -15.91
CA ILE A 192 -29.80 -0.94 -15.47
C ILE A 192 -30.13 -1.83 -14.26
N PHE A 193 -29.77 -3.12 -14.30
CA PHE A 193 -29.96 -4.01 -13.17
C PHE A 193 -29.19 -3.56 -11.92
N LEU A 194 -27.94 -3.12 -12.06
CA LEU A 194 -27.15 -2.57 -10.95
C LEU A 194 -27.78 -1.31 -10.35
N LEU A 195 -28.39 -0.45 -11.16
CA LEU A 195 -29.08 0.75 -10.66
C LEU A 195 -30.40 0.43 -9.95
N LEU A 196 -31.07 -0.66 -10.34
CA LEU A 196 -32.27 -1.15 -9.65
C LEU A 196 -31.94 -1.77 -8.29
N GLN A 197 -30.77 -2.41 -8.18
CA GLN A 197 -30.31 -3.09 -6.97
C GLN A 197 -29.89 -2.17 -5.84
N ARG A 198 -29.78 -0.87 -6.14
CA ARG A 198 -29.37 0.22 -5.24
C ARG A 198 -29.04 -0.19 -3.80
#